data_AF-A0A973ZG65-F1
#
_entry.id   AF-A0A973ZG65-F1
#
_cell.length_a   1.000
_cell.length_b   1.000
_cell.length_c   1.000
_cell.angle_alpha   90.00
_cell.angle_beta   90.00
_cell.angle_gamma   90.00
#
_symmetry.space_group_name_H-M   'P 1'
#
loop_
_entity.id
_entity.type
_entity.pdbx_description
1 polymer ?
#
loop_
_entity_poly.entity_id
_entity_poly.type
_entity_poly.pdbx_seq_one_letter_code
_entity_poly.pdbx_strand_id
1 'polypeptide(L)'
;MSLREAAHAQANGHPAAEPGDTVNVIAPLPDVEYSGPISDPEKVPVAVAFARVMADVQAVSKKDRRDDVGGKYNFRGIDRVVNAVGPALRRHGVLMLPVKVFDVEYRETRTSKGTVMQECTLKVKWLVIGPNGDAFPEQLESAGQATDTQDKATSKATSVAQRVLFLSSLHIPTENPDVDKGYDRGERPTPRPAEYVDEVCDPRTSPARLKQIWAECKRHNLLAAIVTNETGDEEQLSALITRMGQERGA
;
A
#
# COMPACT_ATOMS: atom_id res chain seq x y z
N MET A 1 -28.24 37.75 35.38
CA MET A 1 -27.12 36.82 35.59
C MET A 1 -26.41 36.65 34.28
N SER A 2 -25.10 36.93 34.22
CA SER A 2 -24.34 36.91 32.97
C SER A 2 -23.96 35.48 32.59
N LEU A 3 -23.73 35.23 31.30
CA LEU A 3 -23.34 33.94 30.72
C LEU A 3 -22.05 33.32 31.31
N ARG A 4 -21.32 34.02 32.19
CA ARG A 4 -20.14 33.49 32.90
C ARG A 4 -20.46 32.72 34.18
N GLU A 5 -21.66 32.82 34.75
CA GLU A 5 -22.00 32.12 36.00
C GLU A 5 -22.64 30.75 35.79
N ALA A 6 -23.19 30.47 34.59
CA ALA A 6 -23.80 29.18 34.27
C ALA A 6 -22.77 28.06 33.94
N ALA A 7 -21.51 28.42 33.66
CA ALA A 7 -20.47 27.47 33.29
C ALA A 7 -19.78 26.77 34.48
N HIS A 8 -20.01 27.22 35.72
CA HIS A 8 -19.31 26.67 36.89
C HIS A 8 -20.13 25.67 37.73
N ALA A 9 -21.39 25.42 37.40
CA ALA A 9 -22.30 24.61 38.23
C ALA A 9 -22.56 23.18 37.72
N GLN A 10 -22.06 22.79 36.54
CA GLN A 10 -22.41 21.51 35.91
C GLN A 10 -21.20 20.57 35.71
N ALA A 11 -20.26 20.59 36.65
CA ALA A 11 -19.05 19.75 36.62
C ALA A 11 -19.06 18.58 37.62
N ASN A 12 -20.00 18.49 38.56
CA ASN A 12 -19.95 17.43 39.58
C ASN A 12 -21.28 16.69 39.71
N GLY A 13 -21.34 15.51 39.11
CA GLY A 13 -22.31 14.49 39.49
C GLY A 13 -22.71 13.58 38.34
N HIS A 14 -22.00 12.45 38.16
CA HIS A 14 -22.60 11.15 37.87
C HIS A 14 -21.62 10.03 38.30
N PRO A 15 -22.11 8.95 38.92
CA PRO A 15 -21.28 7.89 39.49
C PRO A 15 -20.75 6.94 38.40
N ALA A 16 -19.57 6.37 38.64
CA ALA A 16 -18.90 5.44 37.74
C ALA A 16 -19.67 4.10 37.63
N ALA A 17 -19.85 3.61 36.40
CA ALA A 17 -20.39 2.29 36.11
C ALA A 17 -19.27 1.23 36.12
N GLU A 18 -19.54 0.05 36.68
CA GLU A 18 -18.60 -1.08 36.75
C GLU A 18 -18.44 -1.80 35.40
N PRO A 19 -17.23 -2.29 35.06
CA PRO A 19 -16.97 -2.90 33.76
C PRO A 19 -17.14 -4.43 33.80
N GLY A 20 -18.18 -4.91 33.12
CA GLY A 20 -18.35 -6.33 32.81
C GLY A 20 -19.12 -6.49 31.51
N ASP A 21 -18.49 -6.22 30.37
CA ASP A 21 -18.75 -6.96 29.13
C ASP A 21 -17.66 -6.69 28.07
N THR A 22 -17.22 -7.77 27.45
CA THR A 22 -15.95 -7.95 26.74
C THR A 22 -15.88 -7.21 25.40
N VAL A 23 -15.03 -6.19 25.31
CA VAL A 23 -14.48 -5.70 24.04
C VAL A 23 -13.35 -6.64 23.65
N ASN A 24 -13.42 -7.24 22.45
CA ASN A 24 -12.29 -8.01 21.89
C ASN A 24 -11.08 -7.08 21.73
N VAL A 25 -10.19 -7.12 22.72
CA VAL A 25 -8.98 -6.31 22.77
C VAL A 25 -8.02 -6.87 21.72
N ILE A 26 -7.87 -6.14 20.60
CA ILE A 26 -6.73 -6.31 19.73
C ILE A 26 -5.50 -6.05 20.59
N ALA A 27 -4.65 -7.06 20.78
CA ALA A 27 -3.46 -6.93 21.60
C ALA A 27 -2.66 -5.69 21.14
N PRO A 28 -2.33 -4.75 22.05
CA PRO A 28 -1.50 -3.62 21.72
C PRO A 28 -0.21 -4.11 21.08
N LEU A 29 0.22 -3.46 20.00
CA LEU A 29 1.57 -3.67 19.52
C LEU A 29 2.54 -3.33 20.67
N PRO A 30 3.59 -4.13 20.89
CA PRO A 30 4.51 -3.88 22.00
C PRO A 30 5.13 -2.49 21.84
N ASP A 31 5.13 -1.72 22.94
CA ASP A 31 5.86 -0.47 23.01
C ASP A 31 7.33 -0.74 22.71
N VAL A 32 7.82 -0.24 21.58
CA VAL A 32 9.24 -0.32 21.24
C VAL A 32 9.96 0.75 22.06
N GLU A 33 10.24 0.45 23.33
CA GLU A 33 11.24 1.18 24.09
C GLU A 33 12.62 0.86 23.49
N TYR A 34 13.23 1.85 22.83
CA TYR A 34 14.64 1.75 22.47
C TYR A 34 15.47 1.81 23.75
N SER A 35 15.76 0.64 24.33
CA SER A 35 16.48 0.48 25.61
C SER A 35 18.00 0.31 25.45
N GLY A 36 18.52 0.47 24.23
CA GLY A 36 19.97 0.47 24.01
C GLY A 36 20.64 1.73 24.56
N PRO A 37 21.93 1.69 24.91
CA PRO A 37 22.67 2.89 25.33
C PRO A 37 22.60 3.96 24.22
N ILE A 38 22.10 5.15 24.58
CA ILE A 38 22.14 6.33 23.72
C ILE A 38 23.61 6.74 23.63
N SER A 39 24.25 6.37 22.53
CA SER A 39 25.61 6.80 22.21
C SER A 39 25.53 8.00 21.28
N ASP A 40 26.44 8.96 21.46
CA ASP A 40 26.54 10.07 20.53
C ASP A 40 26.91 9.53 19.14
N PRO A 41 26.14 9.88 18.10
CA PRO A 41 26.46 9.46 16.74
C PRO A 41 27.80 10.09 16.32
N GLU A 42 28.55 9.36 15.49
CA GLU A 42 29.78 9.87 14.92
C GLU A 42 29.49 11.15 14.11
N LYS A 43 30.21 12.24 14.42
CA LYS A 43 30.04 13.54 13.75
C LYS A 43 30.67 13.51 12.36
N VAL A 44 29.86 13.20 11.37
CA VAL A 44 30.21 13.20 9.94
C VAL A 44 29.29 14.16 9.17
N PRO A 45 29.69 14.63 7.97
CA PRO A 45 28.81 15.41 7.11
C PRO A 45 27.50 14.69 6.83
N VAL A 46 26.40 15.44 6.68
CA VAL A 46 25.06 14.89 6.49
C VAL A 46 24.99 13.88 5.32
N ALA A 47 25.72 14.12 4.23
CA ALA A 47 25.76 13.21 3.08
C ALA A 47 26.35 11.84 3.45
N VAL A 48 27.37 11.80 4.31
CA VAL A 48 27.99 10.55 4.78
C VAL A 48 27.05 9.82 5.74
N ALA A 49 26.45 10.54 6.69
CA ALA A 49 25.46 9.95 7.60
C ALA A 49 24.25 9.40 6.84
N PHE A 50 23.77 10.13 5.83
CA PHE A 50 22.65 9.71 4.99
C PHE A 50 22.99 8.46 4.17
N ALA A 51 24.19 8.36 3.61
CA ALA A 51 24.65 7.14 2.93
C ALA A 51 24.71 5.93 3.87
N ARG A 52 25.06 6.12 5.14
CA ARG A 52 25.01 5.06 6.17
C ARG A 52 23.57 4.65 6.52
N VAL A 53 22.64 5.60 6.54
CA VAL A 53 21.20 5.28 6.67
C VAL A 53 20.74 4.42 5.48
N MET A 54 21.13 4.78 4.25
CA MET A 54 20.84 3.96 3.07
C MET A 54 21.45 2.55 3.19
N ALA A 55 22.68 2.44 3.71
CA ALA A 55 23.34 1.16 3.94
C ALA A 55 22.61 0.30 5.00
N ASP A 56 22.04 0.90 6.04
CA ASP A 56 21.26 0.16 7.04
C ASP A 56 19.88 -0.27 6.53
N VAL A 57 19.25 0.53 5.66
CA VAL A 57 17.89 0.27 5.14
C VAL A 57 17.96 -0.44 3.79
N GLN A 58 18.31 -1.73 3.81
CA GLN A 58 18.51 -2.53 2.60
C GLN A 58 17.22 -3.00 1.93
N ALA A 59 16.13 -3.19 2.67
CA ALA A 59 14.86 -3.62 2.09
C ALA A 59 13.68 -3.32 3.01
N VAL A 60 12.53 -3.08 2.41
CA VAL A 60 11.24 -3.03 3.11
C VAL A 60 10.28 -4.00 2.41
N SER A 61 9.79 -5.03 3.10
CA SER A 61 8.91 -6.04 2.50
C SER A 61 7.48 -5.54 2.22
N LYS A 62 6.81 -6.03 1.16
CA LYS A 62 5.38 -5.74 0.87
C LYS A 62 4.42 -6.66 1.66
N LYS A 63 4.43 -6.57 3.00
CA LYS A 63 3.57 -7.43 3.85
C LYS A 63 2.24 -6.80 4.27
N ASP A 64 2.04 -5.52 3.97
CA ASP A 64 0.81 -4.83 4.36
C ASP A 64 -0.25 -5.06 3.28
N ARG A 65 -1.48 -5.37 3.71
CA ARG A 65 -2.59 -5.72 2.82
C ARG A 65 -3.71 -4.71 3.00
N ARG A 66 -4.26 -4.20 1.89
CA ARG A 66 -5.52 -3.46 1.92
C ARG A 66 -6.62 -4.39 1.45
N ASP A 67 -7.63 -4.56 2.30
CA ASP A 67 -8.85 -5.30 2.01
C ASP A 67 -9.98 -4.29 1.83
N ASP A 68 -10.09 -3.70 0.63
CA ASP A 68 -11.21 -2.83 0.29
C ASP A 68 -11.99 -3.35 -0.91
N VAL A 69 -13.18 -2.77 -1.12
CA VAL A 69 -14.16 -3.19 -2.13
C VAL A 69 -13.57 -3.13 -3.56
N GLY A 70 -12.48 -2.37 -3.77
CA GLY A 70 -11.73 -2.27 -5.03
C GLY A 70 -10.65 -3.33 -5.27
N GLY A 71 -10.48 -4.32 -4.38
CA GLY A 71 -9.58 -5.46 -4.58
C GLY A 71 -8.50 -5.62 -3.48
N LYS A 72 -7.82 -6.78 -3.49
CA LYS A 72 -6.73 -7.10 -2.56
C LYS A 72 -5.40 -6.75 -3.20
N TYR A 73 -4.74 -5.69 -2.73
CA TYR A 73 -3.37 -5.40 -3.15
C TYR A 73 -2.43 -5.28 -1.95
N ASN A 74 -1.23 -5.83 -2.11
CA ASN A 74 -0.15 -5.68 -1.15
C ASN A 74 0.55 -4.34 -1.40
N PHE A 75 0.77 -3.58 -0.33
CA PHE A 75 1.47 -2.31 -0.38
C PHE A 75 2.51 -2.22 0.73
N ARG A 76 3.37 -1.21 0.62
CA ARG A 76 4.25 -0.80 1.73
C ARG A 76 3.50 0.27 2.50
N GLY A 77 2.98 -0.09 3.66
CA GLY A 77 2.40 0.87 4.59
C GLY A 77 3.45 1.85 5.06
N ILE A 78 3.02 3.09 5.34
CA ILE A 78 3.91 4.10 5.88
C ILE A 78 4.56 3.60 7.18
N ASP A 79 3.79 2.92 8.04
CA ASP A 79 4.27 2.39 9.32
C ASP A 79 5.47 1.47 9.15
N ARG A 80 5.43 0.59 8.14
CA ARG A 80 6.54 -0.31 7.86
C ARG A 80 7.79 0.43 7.38
N VAL A 81 7.61 1.44 6.53
CA VAL A 81 8.72 2.26 6.05
C VAL A 81 9.32 3.06 7.21
N VAL A 82 8.50 3.70 8.04
CA VAL A 82 8.94 4.46 9.21
C VAL A 82 9.64 3.55 10.23
N ASN A 83 9.12 2.35 10.48
CA ASN A 83 9.73 1.40 11.40
C ASN A 83 11.06 0.82 10.89
N ALA A 84 11.26 0.75 9.58
CA ALA A 84 12.55 0.37 8.99
C ALA A 84 13.55 1.52 9.01
N VAL A 85 13.11 2.74 8.66
CA VAL A 85 13.99 3.91 8.47
C VAL A 85 14.31 4.61 9.79
N GLY A 86 13.35 4.73 10.71
CA GLY A 86 13.49 5.47 11.96
C GLY A 86 14.68 5.03 12.83
N PRO A 87 14.90 3.71 13.07
CA PRO A 87 16.07 3.25 13.81
C PRO A 87 17.40 3.62 13.16
N ALA A 88 17.49 3.55 11.82
CA ALA A 88 18.70 3.92 11.09
C ALA A 88 18.98 5.43 11.16
N LEU A 89 17.95 6.27 11.00
CA LEU A 89 18.05 7.72 11.18
C LEU A 89 18.58 8.08 12.58
N ARG A 90 18.02 7.46 13.63
CA ARG A 90 18.46 7.69 15.02
C ARG A 90 19.91 7.23 15.25
N ARG A 91 20.28 6.06 14.73
CA ARG A 91 21.64 5.51 14.87
C ARG A 91 22.70 6.43 14.27
N HIS A 92 22.42 7.03 13.12
CA HIS A 92 23.37 7.90 12.40
C HIS A 92 23.16 9.39 12.69
N GLY A 93 22.27 9.74 13.62
CA GLY A 93 22.01 11.13 14.01
C GLY A 93 21.44 12.01 12.89
N VAL A 94 20.66 11.42 11.97
CA VAL A 94 20.03 12.15 10.86
C VAL A 94 18.61 12.55 11.25
N LEU A 95 18.33 13.86 11.22
CA LEU A 95 16.98 14.40 11.37
C LEU A 95 16.37 14.63 9.99
N MET A 96 15.11 14.20 9.81
CA MET A 96 14.35 14.45 8.60
C MET A 96 13.01 15.06 8.97
N LEU A 97 12.85 16.35 8.70
CA LEU A 97 11.78 17.17 9.25
C LEU A 97 10.88 17.72 8.14
N PRO A 98 9.55 17.61 8.23
CA PRO A 98 8.65 18.35 7.36
C PRO A 98 8.72 19.83 7.74
N VAL A 99 9.10 20.69 6.80
CA VAL A 99 9.25 22.13 7.06
C VAL A 99 8.18 22.99 6.39
N LYS A 100 7.52 22.46 5.35
CA LYS A 100 6.42 23.14 4.67
C LYS A 100 5.49 22.16 3.97
N VAL A 101 4.19 22.33 4.15
CA VAL A 101 3.14 21.72 3.31
C VAL A 101 2.61 22.80 2.36
N PHE A 102 2.52 22.50 1.07
CA PHE A 102 2.13 23.46 0.04
C PHE A 102 1.42 22.77 -1.13
N ASP A 103 0.88 23.56 -2.07
CA ASP A 103 0.06 23.10 -3.19
C ASP A 103 -1.06 22.15 -2.73
N VAL A 104 -1.77 22.54 -1.66
CA VAL A 104 -2.83 21.73 -1.07
C VAL A 104 -4.12 21.96 -1.85
N GLU A 105 -4.64 20.92 -2.48
CA GLU A 105 -5.93 20.96 -3.16
C GLU A 105 -6.88 19.93 -2.55
N TYR A 106 -8.16 20.30 -2.52
CA TYR A 106 -9.24 19.44 -2.05
C TYR A 106 -10.29 19.27 -3.13
N ARG A 107 -10.77 18.03 -3.28
CA ARG A 107 -11.86 17.69 -4.19
C ARG A 107 -12.87 16.80 -3.50
N GLU A 108 -14.15 17.16 -3.57
CA GLU A 108 -15.23 16.26 -3.17
C GLU A 108 -15.42 15.19 -4.26
N THR A 109 -15.45 13.94 -3.84
CA THR A 109 -15.77 12.79 -4.67
C THR A 109 -16.85 11.94 -3.99
N ARG A 110 -17.42 10.97 -4.69
CA ARG A 110 -18.43 10.07 -4.14
C ARG A 110 -18.08 8.62 -4.45
N THR A 111 -18.33 7.74 -3.48
CA THR A 111 -18.25 6.29 -3.72
C THR A 111 -19.38 5.84 -4.65
N SER A 112 -19.29 4.62 -5.17
CA SER A 112 -20.40 3.99 -5.90
C SER A 112 -21.70 3.87 -5.10
N LYS A 113 -21.62 3.93 -3.76
CA LYS A 113 -22.77 3.94 -2.85
C LYS A 113 -23.23 5.36 -2.45
N GLY A 114 -22.68 6.40 -3.06
CA GLY A 114 -23.07 7.79 -2.83
C GLY A 114 -22.43 8.48 -1.62
N THR A 115 -21.64 7.75 -0.81
CA THR A 115 -20.90 8.32 0.34
C THR A 115 -19.92 9.38 -0.14
N VAL A 116 -19.99 10.56 0.47
CA VAL A 116 -19.08 11.69 0.21
C VAL A 116 -17.67 11.32 0.68
N MET A 117 -16.68 11.65 -0.14
CA MET A 117 -15.26 11.51 0.14
C MET A 117 -14.56 12.83 -0.14
N GLN A 118 -13.56 13.14 0.67
CA GLN A 118 -12.63 14.23 0.41
C GLN A 118 -11.34 13.64 -0.13
N GLU A 119 -10.98 14.05 -1.34
CA GLU A 119 -9.65 13.85 -1.90
C GLU A 119 -8.76 15.02 -1.52
N CYS A 120 -7.54 14.73 -1.10
CA CYS A 120 -6.50 15.72 -0.81
C CYS A 120 -5.23 15.38 -1.59
N THR A 121 -4.73 16.36 -2.33
CA THR A 121 -3.40 16.36 -2.94
C THR A 121 -2.56 17.45 -2.27
N LEU A 122 -1.29 17.16 -1.99
CA LEU A 122 -0.35 18.11 -1.39
C LEU A 122 1.09 17.80 -1.76
N LYS A 123 1.98 18.76 -1.54
CA LYS A 123 3.43 18.57 -1.54
C LYS A 123 4.01 18.92 -0.17
N VAL A 124 5.11 18.28 0.18
CA VAL A 124 5.84 18.53 1.43
C VAL A 124 7.30 18.80 1.11
N LYS A 125 7.85 19.86 1.69
CA LYS A 125 9.30 20.13 1.75
C LYS A 125 9.88 19.53 3.02
N TRP A 126 11.04 18.90 2.90
CA TRP A 126 11.74 18.21 3.97
C TRP A 126 13.15 18.74 4.13
N LEU A 127 13.52 19.02 5.38
CA LEU A 127 14.87 19.38 5.76
C LEU A 127 15.59 18.15 6.31
N VAL A 128 16.81 17.90 5.81
CA VAL A 128 17.69 16.83 6.30
C VAL A 128 18.86 17.47 7.03
N ILE A 129 19.05 17.14 8.31
CA ILE A 129 20.13 17.64 9.17
C ILE A 129 20.96 16.44 9.63
N GLY A 130 22.28 16.54 9.50
CA GLY A 130 23.22 15.50 9.90
C GLY A 130 23.70 15.65 11.36
N PRO A 131 24.46 14.66 11.85
CA PRO A 131 24.96 14.63 13.23
C PRO A 131 25.99 15.74 13.52
N ASN A 132 26.57 16.36 12.49
CA ASN A 132 27.47 17.50 12.62
C ASN A 132 26.73 18.87 12.59
N GLY A 133 25.39 18.86 12.49
CA GLY A 133 24.56 20.06 12.43
C GLY A 133 24.49 20.72 11.05
N ASP A 134 25.22 20.22 10.06
CA ASP A 134 25.08 20.59 8.66
C ASP A 134 23.79 19.99 8.06
N ALA A 135 23.26 20.62 7.03
CA ALA A 135 22.05 20.19 6.35
C ALA A 135 22.32 20.01 4.85
N PHE A 136 21.41 19.31 4.15
CA PHE A 136 21.46 19.31 2.70
C PHE A 136 21.31 20.74 2.14
N PRO A 137 22.06 21.11 1.09
CA PRO A 137 21.99 22.44 0.50
C PRO A 137 20.57 22.81 0.04
N GLU A 138 19.84 21.81 -0.46
CA GLU A 138 18.47 21.94 -0.94
C GLU A 138 17.53 21.07 -0.10
N GLN A 139 16.30 21.56 0.08
CA GLN A 139 15.24 20.80 0.71
C GLN A 139 14.72 19.72 -0.25
N LEU A 140 14.45 18.53 0.28
CA LEU A 140 13.82 17.47 -0.50
C LEU A 140 12.33 17.75 -0.63
N GLU A 141 11.72 17.29 -1.71
CA GLU A 141 10.27 17.44 -1.94
C GLU A 141 9.62 16.11 -2.27
N SER A 142 8.38 15.93 -1.81
CA SER A 142 7.57 14.76 -2.15
C SER A 142 6.10 15.13 -2.24
N ALA A 143 5.38 14.52 -3.16
CA ALA A 143 3.93 14.67 -3.30
C ALA A 143 3.17 13.55 -2.59
N GLY A 144 2.00 13.90 -2.07
CA GLY A 144 1.07 12.99 -1.42
C GLY A 144 -0.33 13.16 -1.96
N GLN A 145 -1.04 12.06 -2.15
CA GLN A 145 -2.44 12.04 -2.53
C GLN A 145 -3.17 10.98 -1.73
N ALA A 146 -4.32 11.33 -1.17
CA ALA A 146 -5.17 10.41 -0.46
C ALA A 146 -6.65 10.81 -0.56
N THR A 147 -7.51 9.82 -0.45
CA THR A 147 -8.95 9.99 -0.27
C THR A 147 -9.35 9.51 1.11
N ASP A 148 -10.32 10.18 1.73
CA ASP A 148 -10.91 9.79 3.00
C ASP A 148 -12.40 10.12 3.03
N THR A 149 -13.20 9.24 3.64
CA THR A 149 -14.64 9.46 3.85
C THR A 149 -14.93 10.31 5.08
N GLN A 150 -13.92 10.67 5.86
CA GLN A 150 -13.99 11.45 7.08
C GLN A 150 -13.02 12.64 7.00
N ASP A 151 -12.43 13.03 8.11
CA ASP A 151 -11.59 14.23 8.30
C ASP A 151 -10.09 13.96 8.15
N LYS A 152 -9.67 12.80 7.62
CA LYS A 152 -8.26 12.36 7.62
C LYS A 152 -7.57 12.42 6.26
N ALA A 153 -8.18 13.09 5.27
CA ALA A 153 -7.62 13.17 3.92
C ALA A 153 -6.21 13.78 3.91
N THR A 154 -6.01 14.89 4.63
CA THR A 154 -4.72 15.60 4.70
C THR A 154 -3.64 14.78 5.39
N SER A 155 -3.93 14.18 6.56
CA SER A 155 -2.94 13.38 7.30
C SER A 155 -2.54 12.11 6.54
N LYS A 156 -3.49 11.49 5.81
CA LYS A 156 -3.18 10.39 4.90
C LYS A 156 -2.32 10.84 3.72
N ALA A 157 -2.63 11.98 3.10
CA ALA A 157 -1.83 12.52 2.00
C ALA A 157 -0.40 12.83 2.46
N THR A 158 -0.21 13.44 3.63
CA THR A 158 1.12 13.67 4.23
C THR A 158 1.87 12.37 4.48
N SER A 159 1.19 11.33 4.96
CA SER A 159 1.80 10.01 5.15
C SER A 159 2.25 9.38 3.83
N VAL A 160 1.48 9.57 2.75
CA VAL A 160 1.86 9.14 1.40
C VAL A 160 3.09 9.90 0.91
N ALA A 161 3.14 11.22 1.10
CA ALA A 161 4.31 12.05 0.78
C ALA A 161 5.56 11.56 1.53
N GLN A 162 5.47 11.33 2.84
CA GLN A 162 6.60 10.82 3.63
C GLN A 162 7.09 9.45 3.14
N ARG A 163 6.16 8.56 2.76
CA ARG A 163 6.53 7.26 2.17
C ARG A 163 7.29 7.45 0.87
N VAL A 164 6.81 8.34 -0.01
CA VAL A 164 7.45 8.63 -1.30
C VAL A 164 8.84 9.21 -1.07
N LEU A 165 9.00 10.13 -0.12
CA LEU A 165 10.29 10.67 0.28
C LEU A 165 11.27 9.56 0.66
N PHE A 166 10.91 8.70 1.61
CA PHE A 166 11.83 7.65 2.08
C PHE A 166 12.19 6.66 0.98
N LEU A 167 11.21 6.21 0.19
CA LEU A 167 11.48 5.25 -0.90
C LEU A 167 12.41 5.84 -1.97
N SER A 168 12.18 7.11 -2.35
CA SER A 168 12.97 7.78 -3.39
C SER A 168 14.34 8.21 -2.89
N SER A 169 14.41 8.91 -1.76
CA SER A 169 15.66 9.45 -1.23
C SER A 169 16.63 8.36 -0.80
N LEU A 170 16.14 7.29 -0.17
CA LEU A 170 16.98 6.18 0.29
C LEU A 170 17.15 5.07 -0.75
N HIS A 171 16.53 5.19 -1.93
CA HIS A 171 16.56 4.18 -2.99
C HIS A 171 16.21 2.77 -2.49
N ILE A 172 15.23 2.68 -1.57
CA ILE A 172 14.88 1.41 -0.93
C ILE A 172 14.40 0.43 -2.00
N PRO A 173 15.06 -0.73 -2.18
CA PRO A 173 14.66 -1.73 -3.15
C PRO A 173 13.18 -2.08 -3.01
N THR A 174 12.46 -1.95 -4.13
CA THR A 174 11.01 -2.18 -4.15
C THR A 174 10.63 -3.58 -4.64
N GLU A 175 11.60 -4.32 -5.13
CA GLU A 175 11.45 -5.71 -5.55
C GLU A 175 11.16 -6.60 -4.34
N ASN A 176 10.46 -7.69 -4.60
CA ASN A 176 10.32 -8.79 -3.66
C ASN A 176 10.96 -9.96 -4.38
N PRO A 177 12.08 -10.55 -3.88
CA PRO A 177 12.71 -11.67 -4.57
C PRO A 177 11.74 -12.84 -4.81
N ASP A 178 10.63 -12.91 -4.06
CA ASP A 178 9.59 -13.94 -4.19
C ASP A 178 8.39 -13.59 -5.10
N VAL A 179 8.30 -12.39 -5.68
CA VAL A 179 7.05 -11.91 -6.33
C VAL A 179 7.27 -11.42 -7.75
N ASP A 180 8.11 -12.13 -8.50
CA ASP A 180 8.05 -12.11 -9.96
C ASP A 180 6.98 -13.09 -10.47
N LYS A 181 5.75 -12.89 -9.95
CA LYS A 181 4.52 -13.50 -10.47
C LYS A 181 3.53 -12.38 -10.72
N GLY A 182 3.75 -11.67 -11.82
CA GLY A 182 2.75 -10.90 -12.56
C GLY A 182 1.91 -9.91 -11.74
N TYR A 183 2.41 -8.70 -11.53
CA TYR A 183 1.55 -7.55 -11.27
C TYR A 183 1.58 -6.62 -12.48
N ASP A 184 0.75 -6.94 -13.47
CA ASP A 184 0.44 -6.03 -14.57
C ASP A 184 -0.56 -4.98 -14.03
N ARG A 185 -0.10 -3.75 -13.85
CA ARG A 185 -0.97 -2.59 -13.61
C ARG A 185 -1.47 -2.09 -14.95
N GLY A 186 -2.62 -2.62 -15.34
CA GLY A 186 -3.49 -2.10 -16.37
C GLY A 186 -4.70 -3.02 -16.40
N GLU A 187 -5.91 -2.47 -16.35
CA GLU A 187 -7.09 -3.23 -16.75
C GLU A 187 -6.86 -3.68 -18.20
N ARG A 188 -6.31 -4.88 -18.39
CA ARG A 188 -6.51 -5.59 -19.64
C ARG A 188 -8.01 -5.92 -19.68
N PRO A 189 -8.72 -5.62 -20.77
CA PRO A 189 -10.11 -6.02 -20.90
C PRO A 189 -10.20 -7.52 -20.63
N THR A 190 -11.16 -7.94 -19.80
CA THR A 190 -11.42 -9.36 -19.52
C THR A 190 -11.62 -10.05 -20.87
N PRO A 191 -10.78 -11.03 -21.24
CA PRO A 191 -10.91 -11.71 -22.52
C PRO A 191 -12.26 -12.40 -22.61
N ARG A 192 -12.90 -12.38 -23.78
CA ARG A 192 -14.19 -13.04 -23.97
C ARG A 192 -13.98 -14.56 -24.09
N PRO A 193 -14.89 -15.41 -23.59
CA PRO A 193 -14.76 -16.87 -23.70
C PRO A 193 -14.45 -17.36 -25.13
N ALA A 194 -15.10 -16.77 -26.13
CA ALA A 194 -14.92 -17.11 -27.54
C ALA A 194 -13.49 -16.85 -28.05
N GLU A 195 -12.74 -15.92 -27.44
CA GLU A 195 -11.37 -15.57 -27.86
C GLU A 195 -10.36 -16.67 -27.54
N TYR A 196 -10.69 -17.59 -26.63
CA TYR A 196 -9.84 -18.74 -26.32
C TYR A 196 -10.09 -19.94 -27.25
N VAL A 197 -11.24 -20.01 -27.93
CA VAL A 197 -11.63 -21.19 -28.71
C VAL A 197 -10.61 -21.47 -29.81
N ASP A 198 -10.28 -20.46 -30.61
CA ASP A 198 -9.34 -20.61 -31.73
C ASP A 198 -7.97 -21.13 -31.27
N GLU A 199 -7.42 -20.57 -30.18
CA GLU A 199 -6.13 -20.98 -29.65
C GLU A 199 -6.19 -22.38 -29.02
N VAL A 200 -7.29 -22.70 -28.32
CA VAL A 200 -7.49 -24.01 -27.71
C VAL A 200 -7.64 -25.09 -28.77
N CYS A 201 -8.32 -24.82 -29.88
CA CYS A 201 -8.50 -25.75 -30.98
C CYS A 201 -7.30 -25.82 -31.95
N ASP A 202 -6.38 -24.84 -31.94
CA ASP A 202 -5.17 -24.87 -32.78
C ASP A 202 -4.28 -26.08 -32.41
N PRO A 203 -4.03 -27.02 -33.34
CA PRO A 203 -3.19 -28.21 -33.09
C PRO A 203 -1.77 -27.89 -32.61
N ARG A 204 -1.26 -26.68 -32.88
CA ARG A 204 0.09 -26.24 -32.49
C ARG A 204 0.16 -25.75 -31.05
N THR A 205 -0.98 -25.54 -30.39
CA THR A 205 -1.00 -25.07 -29.01
C THR A 205 -0.51 -26.16 -28.07
N SER A 206 0.61 -25.90 -27.39
CA SER A 206 1.26 -26.91 -26.54
C SER A 206 0.42 -27.29 -25.30
N PRO A 207 0.61 -28.50 -24.72
CA PRO A 207 -0.03 -28.88 -23.46
C PRO A 207 0.28 -27.92 -22.29
N ALA A 208 1.48 -27.33 -22.29
CA ALA A 208 1.85 -26.32 -21.30
C ALA A 208 1.02 -25.04 -21.48
N ARG A 209 0.80 -24.60 -22.73
CA ARG A 209 -0.05 -23.45 -23.04
C ARG A 209 -1.52 -23.72 -22.70
N LEU A 210 -2.05 -24.92 -22.96
CA LEU A 210 -3.41 -25.28 -22.53
C LEU A 210 -3.60 -25.20 -21.01
N LYS A 211 -2.61 -25.64 -20.22
CA LYS A 211 -2.63 -25.46 -18.74
C LYS A 211 -2.62 -23.99 -18.35
N GLN A 212 -1.89 -23.16 -19.09
CA GLN A 212 -1.86 -21.71 -18.87
C GLN A 212 -3.20 -21.06 -19.22
N ILE A 213 -3.81 -21.43 -20.35
CA ILE A 213 -5.14 -20.98 -20.77
C ILE A 213 -6.19 -21.37 -19.72
N TRP A 214 -6.14 -22.60 -19.20
CA TRP A 214 -7.04 -23.01 -18.11
C TRP A 214 -6.91 -22.11 -16.88
N ALA A 215 -5.67 -21.77 -16.48
CA ALA A 215 -5.42 -20.87 -15.37
C ALA A 215 -5.89 -19.42 -15.66
N GLU A 216 -5.74 -18.94 -16.90
CA GLU A 216 -6.28 -17.67 -17.38
C GLU A 216 -7.81 -17.65 -17.26
N CYS A 217 -8.50 -18.64 -17.84
CA CYS A 217 -9.95 -18.76 -17.75
C CYS A 217 -10.45 -18.87 -16.30
N LYS A 218 -9.73 -19.58 -15.43
CA LYS A 218 -10.06 -19.65 -14.00
C LYS A 218 -9.95 -18.30 -13.30
N ARG A 219 -8.88 -17.53 -13.56
CA ARG A 219 -8.68 -16.19 -12.98
C ARG A 219 -9.79 -15.22 -13.38
N HIS A 220 -10.28 -15.35 -14.61
CA HIS A 220 -11.34 -14.50 -15.15
C HIS A 220 -12.76 -15.06 -14.94
N ASN A 221 -12.91 -16.16 -14.19
CA ASN A 221 -14.20 -16.84 -13.94
C ASN A 221 -14.95 -17.26 -15.23
N LEU A 222 -14.21 -17.70 -16.25
CA LEU A 222 -14.73 -18.06 -17.57
C LEU A 222 -14.88 -19.58 -17.80
N LEU A 223 -14.46 -20.42 -16.85
CA LEU A 223 -14.46 -21.89 -17.02
C LEU A 223 -15.85 -22.49 -17.29
N ALA A 224 -16.89 -21.87 -16.74
CA ALA A 224 -18.29 -22.28 -16.92
C ALA A 224 -18.97 -21.63 -18.13
N ALA A 225 -18.26 -20.79 -18.89
CA ALA A 225 -18.82 -20.16 -20.06
C ALA A 225 -19.10 -21.19 -21.16
N ILE A 226 -20.25 -21.06 -21.80
CA ILE A 226 -20.62 -21.85 -22.98
C ILE A 226 -19.98 -21.20 -24.20
N VAL A 227 -19.28 -22.01 -24.99
CA VAL A 227 -18.63 -21.61 -26.23
C VAL A 227 -19.00 -22.58 -27.35
N THR A 228 -18.98 -22.09 -28.58
CA THR A 228 -19.08 -22.95 -29.76
C THR A 228 -17.70 -23.53 -30.06
N ASN A 229 -17.61 -24.84 -30.20
CA ASN A 229 -16.36 -25.55 -30.44
C ASN A 229 -16.00 -25.67 -31.93
N GLU A 230 -14.96 -26.44 -32.25
CA GLU A 230 -14.49 -26.67 -33.62
C GLU A 230 -15.48 -27.43 -34.51
N THR A 231 -16.44 -28.15 -33.93
CA THR A 231 -17.49 -28.90 -34.64
C THR A 231 -18.79 -28.10 -34.82
N GLY A 232 -18.88 -26.92 -34.19
CA GLY A 232 -20.08 -26.08 -34.20
C GLY A 232 -21.06 -26.36 -33.05
N ASP A 233 -20.70 -27.24 -32.12
CA ASP A 233 -21.51 -27.60 -30.96
C ASP A 233 -21.22 -26.68 -29.76
N GLU A 234 -22.21 -26.50 -28.88
CA GLU A 234 -22.03 -25.77 -27.63
C GLU A 234 -21.43 -26.67 -26.54
N GLU A 235 -20.31 -26.26 -25.96
CA GLU A 235 -19.73 -26.92 -24.79
C GLU A 235 -19.15 -25.91 -23.80
N GLN A 236 -18.90 -26.37 -22.56
CA GLN A 236 -18.22 -25.54 -21.57
C GLN A 236 -16.77 -25.34 -21.97
N LEU A 237 -16.25 -24.12 -21.83
CA LEU A 237 -14.86 -23.80 -22.13
C LEU A 237 -13.88 -24.68 -21.34
N SER A 238 -14.20 -25.03 -20.10
CA SER A 238 -13.41 -25.99 -19.31
C SER A 238 -13.39 -27.40 -19.87
N ALA A 239 -14.49 -27.88 -20.45
CA ALA A 239 -14.59 -29.18 -21.09
C ALA A 239 -13.75 -29.21 -22.37
N LEU A 240 -13.87 -28.17 -23.20
CA LEU A 240 -13.09 -27.99 -24.43
C LEU A 240 -11.57 -28.01 -24.17
N ILE A 241 -11.09 -27.19 -23.21
CA ILE A 241 -9.66 -27.14 -22.85
C ILE A 241 -9.16 -28.50 -22.35
N THR A 242 -9.98 -29.20 -21.55
CA THR A 242 -9.61 -30.50 -20.99
C THR A 242 -9.53 -31.58 -22.07
N ARG A 243 -10.51 -31.62 -22.97
CA ARG A 243 -10.57 -32.57 -24.09
C ARG A 243 -9.38 -32.39 -25.03
N MET A 244 -9.13 -31.16 -25.50
CA MET A 244 -7.96 -30.83 -26.32
C MET A 244 -6.64 -31.18 -25.62
N GLY A 245 -6.57 -31.00 -24.30
CA GLY A 245 -5.40 -31.35 -23.50
C GLY A 245 -5.16 -32.86 -23.43
N GLN A 246 -6.22 -33.67 -23.35
CA GLN A 246 -6.15 -35.12 -23.36
C GLN A 246 -5.75 -35.65 -24.74
N GLU A 247 -6.33 -35.10 -25.82
CA GLU A 247 -6.00 -35.45 -27.20
C GLU A 247 -4.53 -35.19 -27.56
N ARG A 248 -3.89 -34.20 -26.93
CA ARG A 248 -2.46 -33.86 -27.13
C ARG A 248 -1.51 -34.56 -26.17
N GLY A 249 -2.06 -35.14 -25.10
CA GLY A 249 -1.30 -35.90 -24.10
C GLY A 249 -1.25 -37.40 -24.38
N ALA A 250 -2.09 -37.88 -25.32
CA ALA A 250 -2.08 -39.23 -25.87
C ALA A 250 -1.10 -39.34 -27.04
#